data_AF-A0A9Q4G9N7-F1
#
_entry.id   AF-A0A9Q4G9N7-F1
#
_cell.length_a   1.000
_cell.length_b   1.000
_cell.length_c   1.000
_cell.angle_alpha   90.00
_cell.angle_beta   90.00
_cell.angle_gamma   90.00
#
_symmetry.space_group_name_H-M   'P 1'
#
loop_
_entity.id
_entity.type
_entity.pdbx_description
1 polymer ?
#
loop_
_entity_poly.entity_id
_entity_poly.type
_entity_poly.pdbx_seq_one_letter_code
_entity_poly.pdbx_strand_id
1 'polypeptide(L)'
;MSKPETATRGSYWTKGPSLWLSELSRTKQGKRLLDFIRENKLKEKFLGETSWFLLSNMIYSASTYLVGFLIPYLLNTDAMAFFSSGNQILMVLSFIFELGFSVSFLRFYQLDKSVKYVNSYLQMILFAVVIIIGYFFSSFFDRLFNIDELPVDPSLMYFLVIAQLGWFFIKNWLLAVNKIKSLVFHSVLILFLRVIFLLHLYYAKDFSIRQLFLETLFFPFLPTMLHLFWVNVKLILESLSLYNVFSTSVIRKAILKVYSFLRFSMLTYISGFLYLYTVRYLVIYMTGKSNTVVADLGYAMTFIGIILVFYTTFRSYLIARLSINKSGFIRAYISNIKSMYKQFLLLIVLSSVFLSYAVYLIKPAYLSFNTVIFSFILFLSTFLNVYLGLFTVLSKTYDYNKLEVLLNIIRFLFVVLITNLLVESHVILGVALVNAVMVLGEYLYAKILLRRIYYVQAQPVETL
;
A
#
# COMPACT_ATOMS: atom_id res chain seq x y z
N MET A 1 34.13 -58.73 41.37
CA MET A 1 32.77 -59.08 40.93
C MET A 1 31.87 -57.91 41.28
N SER A 2 31.01 -57.28 40.47
CA SER A 2 30.71 -57.25 39.03
C SER A 2 29.59 -56.18 38.91
N LYS A 3 29.56 -55.44 37.78
CA LYS A 3 28.64 -54.35 37.36
C LYS A 3 27.13 -54.52 37.73
N PRO A 4 26.34 -53.42 37.78
CA PRO A 4 25.72 -52.91 36.55
C PRO A 4 25.83 -51.38 36.30
N GLU A 5 25.94 -51.07 35.01
CA GLU A 5 25.66 -49.80 34.35
C GLU A 5 24.16 -49.47 34.36
N THR A 6 23.79 -48.20 34.45
CA THR A 6 22.72 -47.62 33.62
C THR A 6 22.82 -46.08 33.53
N ALA A 7 22.97 -45.62 32.29
CA ALA A 7 22.37 -44.45 31.66
C ALA A 7 22.62 -43.05 32.26
N THR A 8 23.70 -42.42 31.79
CA THR A 8 23.82 -40.96 31.71
C THR A 8 22.84 -40.39 30.68
N ARG A 9 22.03 -39.42 31.13
CA ARG A 9 21.22 -38.52 30.29
C ARG A 9 22.13 -37.77 29.31
N GLY A 10 22.01 -38.06 28.02
CA GLY A 10 22.62 -37.31 26.92
C GLY A 10 21.62 -36.34 26.29
N SER A 11 22.05 -35.09 26.13
CA SER A 11 21.31 -33.92 25.64
C SER A 11 20.78 -34.07 24.21
N TYR A 12 19.48 -33.81 24.02
CA TYR A 12 18.84 -33.72 22.69
C TYR A 12 18.57 -32.28 22.20
N TRP A 13 19.18 -31.27 22.82
CA TRP A 13 18.86 -29.86 22.51
C TRP A 13 20.08 -28.97 22.21
N THR A 14 21.16 -29.53 21.66
CA THR A 14 22.33 -28.76 21.21
C THR A 14 22.91 -29.26 19.88
N LYS A 15 22.07 -29.50 18.87
CA LYS A 15 22.55 -29.71 17.50
C LYS A 15 22.22 -28.49 16.64
N GLY A 16 23.26 -27.72 16.33
CA GLY A 16 23.15 -26.52 15.50
C GLY A 16 22.78 -26.80 14.03
N PRO A 17 22.57 -25.75 13.22
CA PRO A 17 22.10 -25.84 11.83
C PRO A 17 22.96 -26.71 10.88
N SER A 18 24.20 -27.01 11.27
CA SER A 18 25.16 -27.80 10.50
C SER A 18 24.82 -29.29 10.44
N LEU A 19 24.15 -29.84 11.45
CA LEU A 19 23.77 -31.26 11.50
C LEU A 19 22.50 -31.57 10.69
N TRP A 20 21.56 -30.64 10.64
CA TRP A 20 20.36 -30.76 9.80
C TRP A 20 20.70 -30.76 8.31
N LEU A 21 21.68 -29.95 7.89
CA LEU A 21 22.14 -29.89 6.50
C LEU A 21 22.92 -31.13 6.07
N SER A 22 23.64 -31.78 6.99
CA SER A 22 24.38 -33.02 6.69
C SER A 22 23.44 -34.22 6.54
N GLU A 23 22.36 -34.30 7.31
CA GLU A 23 21.32 -35.33 7.15
C GLU A 23 20.51 -35.17 5.85
N LEU A 24 20.16 -33.93 5.48
CA LEU A 24 19.52 -33.63 4.18
C LEU A 24 20.41 -34.03 2.99
N SER A 25 21.73 -33.85 3.09
CA SER A 25 22.69 -34.22 2.02
C SER A 25 22.80 -35.72 1.74
N ARG A 26 22.36 -36.57 2.68
CA ARG A 26 22.46 -38.04 2.56
C ARG A 26 21.33 -38.67 1.75
N THR A 27 20.25 -37.94 1.50
CA THR A 27 19.14 -38.42 0.68
C THR A 27 19.24 -37.91 -0.75
N LYS A 28 18.91 -38.76 -1.74
CA LYS A 28 18.97 -38.41 -3.18
C LYS A 28 18.08 -37.21 -3.53
N GLN A 29 16.97 -37.01 -2.79
CA GLN A 29 16.09 -35.84 -2.90
C GLN A 29 16.67 -34.59 -2.23
N GLY A 30 17.27 -34.71 -1.04
CA GLY A 30 17.90 -33.57 -0.37
C GLY A 30 19.17 -33.07 -1.08
N LYS A 31 19.90 -33.96 -1.75
CA LYS A 31 21.02 -33.58 -2.64
C LYS A 31 20.52 -32.78 -3.86
N ARG A 32 19.44 -33.22 -4.52
CA ARG A 32 18.78 -32.47 -5.60
C ARG A 32 18.23 -31.11 -5.17
N LEU A 33 17.70 -31.00 -3.95
CA LEU A 33 17.23 -29.73 -3.40
C LEU A 33 18.39 -28.78 -3.09
N LEU A 34 19.48 -29.29 -2.51
CA LEU A 34 20.69 -28.52 -2.23
C LEU A 34 21.38 -28.07 -3.52
N ASP A 35 21.48 -28.94 -4.52
CA ASP A 35 22.02 -28.63 -5.84
C ASP A 35 21.14 -27.60 -6.56
N PHE A 36 19.81 -27.71 -6.49
CA PHE A 36 18.86 -26.71 -7.00
C PHE A 36 18.99 -25.35 -6.30
N ILE A 37 19.20 -25.32 -4.98
CA ILE A 37 19.43 -24.10 -4.20
C ILE A 37 20.76 -23.45 -4.56
N ARG A 38 21.78 -24.28 -4.83
CA ARG A 38 23.16 -23.86 -5.16
C ARG A 38 23.26 -23.37 -6.61
N GLU A 39 22.66 -24.07 -7.56
CA GLU A 39 22.64 -23.73 -8.99
C GLU A 39 21.79 -22.48 -9.30
N ASN A 40 20.66 -22.27 -8.60
CA ASN A 40 19.81 -21.10 -8.86
C ASN A 40 20.21 -19.82 -8.11
N LYS A 41 21.36 -19.81 -7.41
CA LYS A 41 21.78 -18.71 -6.52
C LYS A 41 20.64 -18.26 -5.60
N LEU A 42 19.80 -19.20 -5.15
CA LEU A 42 18.58 -18.87 -4.41
C LEU A 42 18.90 -18.20 -3.07
N LYS A 43 20.03 -18.53 -2.43
CA LYS A 43 20.54 -17.80 -1.25
C LYS A 43 20.84 -16.33 -1.54
N GLU A 44 21.47 -15.99 -2.68
CA GLU A 44 21.74 -14.60 -3.08
C GLU A 44 20.45 -13.86 -3.49
N LYS A 45 19.46 -14.56 -4.05
CA LYS A 45 18.13 -14.00 -4.35
C LYS A 45 17.28 -13.77 -3.09
N PHE A 46 17.28 -14.71 -2.13
CA PHE A 46 16.56 -14.60 -0.86
C PHE A 46 17.21 -13.63 0.13
N LEU A 47 18.52 -13.37 0.02
CA LEU A 47 19.25 -12.38 0.83
C LEU A 47 19.54 -11.07 0.06
N GLY A 48 19.08 -10.97 -1.18
CA GLY A 48 19.28 -9.81 -2.04
C GLY A 48 18.42 -8.60 -1.66
N GLU A 49 18.76 -7.44 -2.21
CA GLU A 49 18.08 -6.15 -1.94
C GLU A 49 16.56 -6.20 -2.15
N THR A 50 16.10 -6.94 -3.16
CA THR A 50 14.67 -7.16 -3.42
C THR A 50 13.98 -7.87 -2.25
N SER A 51 14.60 -8.88 -1.66
CA SER A 51 14.04 -9.64 -0.53
C SER A 51 13.99 -8.79 0.74
N TRP A 52 15.01 -7.96 0.99
CA TRP A 52 14.98 -7.01 2.10
C TRP A 52 13.92 -5.92 1.92
N PHE A 53 13.70 -5.43 0.71
CA PHE A 53 12.62 -4.48 0.41
C PHE A 53 11.24 -5.11 0.61
N LEU A 54 11.04 -6.35 0.16
CA LEU A 54 9.81 -7.10 0.41
C LEU A 54 9.57 -7.29 1.91
N LEU A 55 10.60 -7.69 2.65
CA LEU A 55 10.52 -7.87 4.09
C LEU A 55 10.11 -6.57 4.80
N SER A 56 10.71 -5.43 4.44
CA SER A 56 10.32 -4.13 5.00
C SER A 56 8.86 -3.78 4.71
N ASN A 57 8.38 -4.00 3.48
CA ASN A 57 6.97 -3.77 3.15
C ASN A 57 6.05 -4.67 3.96
N MET A 58 6.39 -5.96 4.09
CA MET A 58 5.62 -6.90 4.90
C MET A 58 5.57 -6.48 6.37
N ILE A 59 6.70 -6.07 6.96
CA ILE A 59 6.77 -5.60 8.36
C ILE A 59 5.92 -4.34 8.56
N TYR A 60 6.08 -3.33 7.70
CA TYR A 60 5.29 -2.10 7.78
C TYR A 60 3.78 -2.35 7.62
N SER A 61 3.42 -3.21 6.68
CA SER A 61 2.02 -3.57 6.45
C SER A 61 1.46 -4.36 7.62
N ALA A 62 2.17 -5.37 8.12
CA ALA A 62 1.79 -6.12 9.33
C ALA A 62 1.60 -5.20 10.53
N SER A 63 2.48 -4.22 10.72
CA SER A 63 2.35 -3.19 11.74
C SER A 63 1.06 -2.38 11.62
N THR A 64 0.65 -2.03 10.40
CA THR A 64 -0.58 -1.27 10.16
C THR A 64 -1.83 -2.14 10.39
N TYR A 65 -1.78 -3.43 10.02
CA TYR A 65 -2.88 -4.36 10.29
C TYR A 65 -3.01 -4.69 11.76
N LEU A 66 -1.90 -4.78 12.48
CA LEU A 66 -1.91 -5.02 13.91
C LEU A 66 -2.70 -3.91 14.64
N VAL A 67 -2.51 -2.66 14.23
CA VAL A 67 -3.32 -1.52 14.71
C VAL A 67 -4.80 -1.70 14.36
N GLY A 68 -5.13 -1.90 13.07
CA GLY A 68 -6.52 -2.05 12.63
C GLY A 68 -7.23 -3.31 13.16
N PHE A 69 -6.48 -4.31 13.60
CA PHE A 69 -6.99 -5.55 14.17
C PHE A 69 -7.21 -5.44 15.68
N LEU A 70 -6.26 -4.83 16.42
CA LEU A 70 -6.29 -4.80 17.89
C LEU A 70 -7.03 -3.59 18.46
N ILE A 71 -6.89 -2.40 17.87
CA ILE A 71 -7.59 -1.20 18.35
C ILE A 71 -9.10 -1.43 18.52
N PRO A 72 -9.80 -2.08 17.58
CA PRO A 72 -11.25 -2.23 17.67
C PRO A 72 -11.75 -2.92 18.94
N TYR A 73 -10.93 -3.75 19.61
CA TYR A 73 -11.31 -4.35 20.91
C TYR A 73 -11.23 -3.38 22.09
N LEU A 74 -10.58 -2.25 21.91
CA LEU A 74 -10.47 -1.17 22.90
C LEU A 74 -11.50 -0.05 22.67
N LEU A 75 -12.27 -0.12 21.59
CA LEU A 75 -13.20 0.94 21.19
C LEU A 75 -14.66 0.51 21.34
N ASN A 76 -15.53 1.50 21.42
CA ASN A 76 -16.97 1.34 21.18
C ASN A 76 -17.31 1.68 19.72
N THR A 77 -18.58 1.55 19.34
CA THR A 77 -19.05 1.81 17.97
C THR A 77 -18.67 3.20 17.46
N ASP A 78 -18.89 4.25 18.26
CA ASP A 78 -18.63 5.63 17.84
C ASP A 78 -17.12 5.87 17.67
N ALA A 79 -16.31 5.49 18.65
CA ALA A 79 -14.86 5.64 18.56
C ALA A 79 -14.26 4.84 17.40
N MET A 80 -14.81 3.66 17.10
CA MET A 80 -14.40 2.86 15.93
C MET A 80 -14.81 3.55 14.62
N ALA A 81 -15.98 4.17 14.56
CA ALA A 81 -16.42 4.95 13.42
C ALA A 81 -15.47 6.13 13.17
N PHE A 82 -15.17 6.92 14.20
CA PHE A 82 -14.26 8.06 14.11
C PHE A 82 -12.84 7.66 13.74
N PHE A 83 -12.31 6.59 14.34
CA PHE A 83 -11.00 6.05 13.97
C PHE A 83 -10.97 5.61 12.50
N SER A 84 -12.02 4.92 12.05
CA SER A 84 -12.14 4.45 10.67
C SER A 84 -12.20 5.62 9.69
N SER A 85 -13.09 6.59 9.92
CA SER A 85 -13.21 7.80 9.09
C SER A 85 -11.91 8.58 9.04
N GLY A 86 -11.30 8.88 10.20
CA GLY A 86 -10.03 9.59 10.25
C GLY A 86 -8.91 8.86 9.51
N ASN A 87 -8.79 7.53 9.65
CA ASN A 87 -7.80 6.76 8.90
C ASN A 87 -8.05 6.79 7.36
N GLN A 88 -9.32 6.73 6.92
CA GLN A 88 -9.67 6.84 5.50
C GLN A 88 -9.36 8.23 4.93
N ILE A 89 -9.73 9.28 5.65
CA ILE A 89 -9.44 10.68 5.29
C ILE A 89 -7.93 10.90 5.26
N LEU A 90 -7.20 10.46 6.27
CA LEU A 90 -5.74 10.55 6.33
C LEU A 90 -5.08 9.90 5.11
N MET A 91 -5.55 8.73 4.68
CA MET A 91 -5.03 8.06 3.49
C MET A 91 -5.33 8.83 2.20
N VAL A 92 -6.51 9.45 2.07
CA VAL A 92 -6.85 10.31 0.92
C VAL A 92 -6.01 11.56 0.90
N LEU A 93 -5.94 12.29 2.02
CA LEU A 93 -5.15 13.53 2.14
C LEU A 93 -3.66 13.26 1.91
N SER A 94 -3.12 12.20 2.50
CA SER A 94 -1.73 11.80 2.26
C SER A 94 -1.47 11.54 0.79
N PHE A 95 -2.40 10.90 0.07
CA PHE A 95 -2.25 10.71 -1.37
C PHE A 95 -2.33 12.05 -2.12
N ILE A 96 -3.28 12.93 -1.77
CA ILE A 96 -3.44 14.25 -2.37
C ILE A 96 -2.16 15.05 -2.30
N PHE A 97 -1.58 15.12 -1.11
CA PHE A 97 -0.37 15.91 -0.86
C PHE A 97 0.90 15.22 -1.37
N GLU A 98 0.93 13.90 -1.53
CA GLU A 98 2.09 13.19 -2.08
C GLU A 98 2.41 13.62 -3.53
N LEU A 99 1.38 14.03 -4.29
CA LEU A 99 1.47 14.60 -5.63
C LEU A 99 2.28 13.76 -6.65
N GLY A 100 2.45 12.46 -6.43
CA GLY A 100 3.25 11.57 -7.27
C GLY A 100 4.77 11.72 -7.10
N PHE A 101 5.25 12.49 -6.12
CA PHE A 101 6.67 12.80 -5.93
C PHE A 101 7.54 11.57 -5.73
N SER A 102 7.05 10.55 -5.03
CA SER A 102 7.78 9.31 -4.76
C SER A 102 8.07 8.52 -6.04
N VAL A 103 7.05 8.35 -6.89
CA VAL A 103 7.19 7.61 -8.16
C VAL A 103 8.13 8.36 -9.10
N SER A 104 7.99 9.68 -9.16
CA SER A 104 8.87 10.54 -9.96
C SER A 104 10.30 10.53 -9.46
N PHE A 105 10.52 10.59 -8.14
CA PHE A 105 11.85 10.53 -7.55
C PHE A 105 12.55 9.21 -7.88
N LEU A 106 11.87 8.08 -7.70
CA LEU A 106 12.43 6.77 -8.05
C LEU A 106 12.85 6.69 -9.52
N ARG A 107 12.02 7.22 -10.44
CA ARG A 107 12.33 7.24 -11.88
C ARG A 107 13.51 8.15 -12.20
N PHE A 108 13.44 9.41 -11.79
CA PHE A 108 14.43 10.42 -12.21
C PHE A 108 15.77 10.27 -11.48
N TYR A 109 15.80 9.74 -10.26
CA TYR A 109 17.04 9.46 -9.54
C TYR A 109 17.88 8.33 -10.18
N GLN A 110 17.24 7.43 -10.93
CA GLN A 110 17.96 6.43 -11.74
C GLN A 110 18.69 7.08 -12.91
N LEU A 111 18.11 8.13 -13.50
CA LEU A 111 18.67 8.85 -14.64
C LEU A 111 19.71 9.89 -14.22
N ASP A 112 19.45 10.58 -13.12
CA ASP A 112 20.28 11.70 -12.65
C ASP A 112 20.25 11.81 -11.12
N LYS A 113 21.42 11.63 -10.49
CA LYS A 113 21.58 11.67 -9.04
C LYS A 113 21.37 13.07 -8.45
N SER A 114 21.50 14.14 -9.24
CA SER A 114 21.27 15.52 -8.80
C SER A 114 19.81 15.82 -8.46
N VAL A 115 18.87 14.97 -8.91
CA VAL A 115 17.43 15.09 -8.62
C VAL A 115 17.13 14.99 -7.12
N LYS A 116 18.05 14.42 -6.31
CA LYS A 116 17.91 14.41 -4.84
C LYS A 116 17.74 15.82 -4.26
N TYR A 117 18.42 16.83 -4.81
CA TYR A 117 18.33 18.20 -4.31
C TYR A 117 16.94 18.79 -4.61
N VAL A 118 16.50 18.67 -5.87
CA VAL A 118 15.16 19.12 -6.30
C VAL A 118 14.07 18.46 -5.46
N ASN A 119 14.16 17.15 -5.28
CA ASN A 119 13.19 16.40 -4.49
C ASN A 119 13.14 16.88 -3.02
N SER A 120 14.30 17.14 -2.40
CA SER A 120 14.35 17.68 -1.03
C SER A 120 13.72 19.06 -0.90
N TYR A 121 13.96 19.97 -1.85
CA TYR A 121 13.30 21.28 -1.85
C TYR A 121 11.78 21.14 -1.99
N LEU A 122 11.31 20.34 -2.95
CA LEU A 122 9.87 20.14 -3.19
C LEU A 122 9.17 19.50 -1.99
N GLN A 123 9.79 18.53 -1.31
CA GLN A 123 9.23 17.93 -0.10
C GLN A 123 9.12 18.93 1.06
N MET A 124 10.13 19.79 1.24
CA MET A 124 10.10 20.82 2.30
C MET A 124 9.04 21.90 2.01
N ILE A 125 8.93 22.34 0.76
CA ILE A 125 7.87 23.26 0.33
C ILE A 125 6.51 22.62 0.54
N LEU A 126 6.35 21.36 0.18
CA LEU A 126 5.09 20.62 0.37
C LEU A 126 4.71 20.56 1.85
N PHE A 127 5.64 20.25 2.76
CA PHE A 127 5.35 20.27 4.20
C PHE A 127 4.92 21.65 4.68
N ALA A 128 5.59 22.72 4.23
CA ALA A 128 5.16 24.08 4.54
C ALA A 128 3.74 24.36 4.02
N VAL A 129 3.42 23.94 2.80
CA VAL A 129 2.07 24.08 2.21
C VAL A 129 1.02 23.32 3.01
N VAL A 130 1.30 22.08 3.43
CA VAL A 130 0.37 21.28 4.25
C VAL A 130 0.10 21.96 5.60
N ILE A 131 1.13 22.51 6.25
CA ILE A 131 0.98 23.27 7.50
C ILE A 131 0.14 24.53 7.26
N ILE A 132 0.46 25.31 6.22
CA ILE A 132 -0.28 26.55 5.90
C ILE A 132 -1.75 26.24 5.61
N ILE A 133 -2.04 25.19 4.83
CA ILE A 133 -3.42 24.79 4.54
C ILE A 133 -4.13 24.35 5.83
N GLY A 134 -3.48 23.51 6.65
CA GLY A 134 -4.07 22.99 7.88
C GLY A 134 -4.35 24.05 8.94
N TYR A 135 -3.62 25.18 8.95
CA TYR A 135 -3.83 26.26 9.92
C TYR A 135 -4.67 27.42 9.38
N PHE A 136 -4.59 27.75 8.08
CA PHE A 136 -5.16 28.99 7.54
C PHE A 136 -6.27 28.77 6.50
N PHE A 137 -6.33 27.59 5.87
CA PHE A 137 -7.27 27.32 4.77
C PHE A 137 -8.07 26.03 4.98
N SER A 138 -8.16 25.56 6.23
CA SER A 138 -8.70 24.25 6.55
C SER A 138 -10.20 24.15 6.21
N SER A 139 -10.98 25.21 6.43
CA SER A 139 -12.45 25.21 6.34
C SER A 139 -13.07 24.68 5.04
N PHE A 140 -12.43 24.86 3.88
CA PHE A 140 -12.91 24.28 2.62
C PHE A 140 -12.59 22.78 2.53
N PHE A 141 -11.35 22.41 2.84
CA PHE A 141 -10.90 21.01 2.77
C PHE A 141 -11.54 20.15 3.86
N ASP A 142 -11.76 20.73 5.04
CA ASP A 142 -12.37 20.06 6.19
C ASP A 142 -13.81 19.64 5.85
N ARG A 143 -14.59 20.53 5.23
CA ARG A 143 -15.94 20.20 4.73
C ARG A 143 -15.93 19.20 3.58
N LEU A 144 -15.00 19.31 2.64
CA LEU A 144 -14.94 18.41 1.49
C LEU A 144 -14.68 16.95 1.90
N PHE A 145 -13.94 16.74 2.98
CA PHE A 145 -13.59 15.40 3.48
C PHE A 145 -14.30 15.02 4.79
N ASN A 146 -15.27 15.82 5.26
CA ASN A 146 -15.98 15.63 6.53
C ASN A 146 -15.03 15.51 7.75
N ILE A 147 -13.97 16.31 7.79
CA ILE A 147 -13.06 16.39 8.95
C ILE A 147 -13.77 17.01 10.15
N ASP A 148 -14.67 17.98 9.90
CA ASP A 148 -15.47 18.65 10.93
C ASP A 148 -16.36 17.70 11.75
N GLU A 149 -16.67 16.52 11.19
CA GLU A 149 -17.47 15.47 11.83
C GLU A 149 -16.64 14.58 12.78
N LEU A 150 -15.31 14.74 12.81
CA LEU A 150 -14.45 13.99 13.70
C LEU A 150 -14.30 14.73 15.04
N PRO A 151 -14.31 14.03 16.19
CA PRO A 151 -14.10 14.62 17.51
C PRO A 151 -12.61 14.89 17.78
N VAL A 152 -11.89 15.43 16.80
CA VAL A 152 -10.48 15.84 16.88
C VAL A 152 -10.30 17.18 16.19
N ASP A 153 -9.32 17.95 16.66
CA ASP A 153 -8.91 19.19 16.01
C ASP A 153 -8.49 18.91 14.55
N PRO A 154 -9.04 19.62 13.54
CA PRO A 154 -8.65 19.45 12.14
C PRO A 154 -7.14 19.56 11.91
N SER A 155 -6.44 20.42 12.66
CA SER A 155 -4.98 20.58 12.55
C SER A 155 -4.24 19.26 12.84
N LEU A 156 -4.76 18.41 13.73
CA LEU A 156 -4.21 17.08 14.00
C LEU A 156 -4.19 16.22 12.74
N MET A 157 -5.24 16.27 11.92
CA MET A 157 -5.30 15.49 10.68
C MET A 157 -4.20 15.91 9.70
N TYR A 158 -3.92 17.20 9.56
CA TYR A 158 -2.83 17.68 8.71
C TYR A 158 -1.45 17.31 9.28
N PHE A 159 -1.26 17.29 10.60
CA PHE A 159 -0.03 16.76 11.21
C PHE A 159 0.17 15.26 10.96
N LEU A 160 -0.91 14.48 11.02
CA LEU A 160 -0.88 13.06 10.68
C LEU A 160 -0.51 12.84 9.20
N VAL A 161 -1.01 13.70 8.30
CA VAL A 161 -0.62 13.69 6.89
C VAL A 161 0.88 13.90 6.73
N ILE A 162 1.46 14.89 7.42
CA ILE A 162 2.91 15.14 7.39
C ILE A 162 3.67 13.91 7.91
N ALA A 163 3.19 13.26 8.96
CA ALA A 163 3.80 12.04 9.50
C ALA A 163 3.79 10.89 8.49
N GLN A 164 2.66 10.66 7.83
CA GLN A 164 2.51 9.61 6.84
C GLN A 164 3.31 9.89 5.56
N LEU A 165 3.34 11.14 5.09
CA LEU A 165 4.21 11.57 3.99
C LEU A 165 5.69 11.42 4.36
N GLY A 166 6.06 11.73 5.61
CA GLY A 166 7.40 11.53 6.15
C GLY A 166 7.90 10.11 5.94
N TRP A 167 7.05 9.12 6.28
CA TRP A 167 7.34 7.71 6.00
C TRP A 167 7.46 7.42 4.50
N PHE A 168 6.48 7.85 3.69
CA PHE A 168 6.50 7.57 2.25
C PHE A 168 7.75 8.12 1.59
N PHE A 169 8.16 9.34 1.91
CA PHE A 169 9.32 9.97 1.32
C PHE A 169 10.63 9.35 1.79
N ILE A 170 10.84 9.08 3.08
CA ILE A 170 12.10 8.47 3.54
C ILE A 170 12.26 7.06 3.01
N LYS A 171 11.16 6.29 2.95
CA LYS A 171 11.17 4.94 2.40
C LYS A 171 11.64 4.93 0.96
N ASN A 172 11.06 5.80 0.12
CA ASN A 172 11.43 5.90 -1.29
C ASN A 172 12.83 6.50 -1.49
N TRP A 173 13.25 7.41 -0.61
CA TRP A 173 14.62 7.93 -0.59
C TRP A 173 15.64 6.82 -0.32
N LEU A 174 15.46 6.06 0.77
CA LEU A 174 16.33 4.96 1.16
C LEU A 174 16.37 3.86 0.09
N LEU A 175 15.24 3.57 -0.55
CA LEU A 175 15.18 2.65 -1.68
C LEU A 175 16.03 3.16 -2.86
N ALA A 176 15.89 4.42 -3.25
CA ALA A 176 16.60 4.98 -4.39
C ALA A 176 18.13 5.02 -4.19
N VAL A 177 18.57 5.32 -2.96
CA VAL A 177 20.00 5.35 -2.58
C VAL A 177 20.55 3.98 -2.16
N ASN A 178 19.76 2.91 -2.34
CA ASN A 178 20.11 1.54 -2.00
C ASN A 178 20.50 1.29 -0.53
N LYS A 179 19.88 2.01 0.40
CA LYS A 179 20.03 1.82 1.85
C LYS A 179 18.92 0.93 2.42
N ILE A 180 18.77 -0.26 1.84
CA ILE A 180 17.64 -1.16 2.14
C ILE A 180 17.64 -1.63 3.61
N LYS A 181 18.81 -1.85 4.21
CA LYS A 181 18.93 -2.21 5.64
C LYS A 181 18.33 -1.13 6.55
N SER A 182 18.57 0.14 6.25
CA SER A 182 17.96 1.26 7.00
C SER A 182 16.45 1.28 6.82
N LEU A 183 15.94 0.96 5.63
CA LEU A 183 14.49 0.90 5.36
C LEU A 183 13.80 -0.20 6.17
N VAL A 184 14.43 -1.38 6.30
CA VAL A 184 13.97 -2.47 7.18
C VAL A 184 14.00 -2.02 8.64
N PHE A 185 15.09 -1.39 9.08
CA PHE A 185 15.22 -0.87 10.45
C PHE A 185 14.07 0.09 10.81
N HIS A 186 13.75 1.06 9.95
CA HIS A 186 12.62 1.98 10.21
C HIS A 186 11.28 1.25 10.24
N SER A 187 11.09 0.22 9.40
CA SER A 187 9.85 -0.58 9.42
C SER A 187 9.69 -1.34 10.73
N VAL A 188 10.78 -1.94 11.23
CA VAL A 188 10.82 -2.62 12.53
C VAL A 188 10.61 -1.63 13.67
N LEU A 189 11.20 -0.44 13.59
CA LEU A 189 11.02 0.61 14.59
C LEU A 189 9.56 1.09 14.66
N ILE A 190 8.91 1.32 13.52
CA ILE A 190 7.47 1.65 13.46
C ILE A 190 6.63 0.53 14.09
N LEU A 191 6.92 -0.74 13.76
CA LEU A 191 6.23 -1.89 14.35
C LEU A 191 6.40 -1.91 15.87
N PHE A 192 7.63 -1.79 16.35
CA PHE A 192 7.96 -1.82 17.77
C PHE A 192 7.26 -0.70 18.55
N LEU A 193 7.33 0.53 18.04
CA LEU A 193 6.64 1.67 18.66
C LEU A 193 5.12 1.46 18.69
N ARG A 194 4.51 0.99 17.60
CA ARG A 194 3.08 0.67 17.59
C ARG A 194 2.70 -0.39 18.61
N VAL A 195 3.51 -1.43 18.79
CA VAL A 195 3.26 -2.45 19.82
C VAL A 195 3.31 -1.83 21.22
N ILE A 196 4.31 -1.00 21.51
CA ILE A 196 4.41 -0.29 22.80
C ILE A 196 3.18 0.57 23.04
N PHE A 197 2.79 1.39 22.07
CA PHE A 197 1.66 2.29 22.19
C PHE A 197 0.32 1.55 22.30
N LEU A 198 0.15 0.43 21.60
CA LEU A 198 -1.03 -0.40 21.76
C LEU A 198 -1.10 -1.05 23.14
N LEU A 199 0.04 -1.49 23.70
CA LEU A 199 0.09 -1.96 25.08
C LEU A 199 -0.25 -0.84 26.06
N HIS A 200 0.27 0.37 25.84
CA HIS A 200 -0.06 1.53 26.65
C HIS A 200 -1.57 1.82 26.63
N LEU A 201 -2.19 1.90 25.46
CA LEU A 201 -3.64 2.09 25.30
C LEU A 201 -4.45 0.97 25.95
N TYR A 202 -4.00 -0.28 25.86
CA TYR A 202 -4.63 -1.42 26.51
C TYR A 202 -4.67 -1.27 28.04
N TYR A 203 -3.62 -0.72 28.65
CA TYR A 203 -3.54 -0.52 30.10
C TYR A 203 -4.13 0.81 30.58
N ALA A 204 -4.26 1.82 29.71
CA ALA A 204 -4.70 3.17 30.09
C ALA A 204 -6.14 3.24 30.63
N LYS A 205 -6.97 2.22 30.41
CA LYS A 205 -8.41 2.08 30.78
C LYS A 205 -9.34 3.15 30.19
N ASP A 206 -8.97 4.43 30.21
CA ASP A 206 -9.67 5.55 29.57
C ASP A 206 -8.69 6.36 28.72
N PHE A 207 -8.92 6.43 27.41
CA PHE A 207 -8.13 7.23 26.48
C PHE A 207 -9.02 8.00 25.51
N SER A 208 -8.55 9.17 25.08
CA SER A 208 -9.27 9.99 24.08
C SER A 208 -8.99 9.52 22.66
N ILE A 209 -9.89 9.83 21.72
CA ILE A 209 -9.67 9.58 20.28
C ILE A 209 -8.41 10.32 19.79
N ARG A 210 -8.14 11.54 20.30
CA ARG A 210 -6.89 12.27 20.02
C ARG A 210 -5.65 11.46 20.42
N GLN A 211 -5.66 10.88 21.62
CA GLN A 211 -4.56 10.06 22.12
C GLN A 211 -4.38 8.80 21.24
N LEU A 212 -5.48 8.13 20.87
CA LEU A 212 -5.47 7.00 19.96
C LEU A 212 -4.77 7.33 18.63
N PHE A 213 -5.14 8.45 18.00
CA PHE A 213 -4.54 8.92 16.75
C PHE A 213 -3.04 9.22 16.89
N LEU A 214 -2.65 9.94 17.93
CA LEU A 214 -1.24 10.28 18.16
C LEU A 214 -0.38 9.04 18.38
N GLU A 215 -0.83 8.15 19.27
CA GLU A 215 -0.07 6.97 19.68
C GLU A 215 0.04 5.92 18.57
N THR A 216 -0.95 5.82 17.68
CA THR A 216 -0.94 4.77 16.64
C THR A 216 -0.57 5.26 15.23
N LEU A 217 -0.79 6.55 14.95
CA LEU A 217 -0.58 7.15 13.62
C LEU A 217 0.39 8.33 13.57
N PHE A 218 0.81 8.93 14.71
CA PHE A 218 1.81 10.01 14.70
C PHE A 218 3.16 9.55 15.26
N PHE A 219 3.21 9.21 16.55
CA PHE A 219 4.46 8.90 17.25
C PHE A 219 5.27 7.74 16.63
N PRO A 220 4.65 6.67 16.11
CA PRO A 220 5.40 5.61 15.42
C PRO A 220 6.21 6.11 14.21
N PHE A 221 5.76 7.20 13.58
CA PHE A 221 6.41 7.78 12.41
C PHE A 221 7.37 8.93 12.76
N LEU A 222 7.36 9.43 13.99
CA LEU A 222 8.22 10.54 14.41
C LEU A 222 9.72 10.29 14.10
N PRO A 223 10.30 9.09 14.37
CA PRO A 223 11.70 8.83 14.00
C PRO A 223 11.95 8.92 12.49
N THR A 224 11.01 8.43 11.67
CA THR A 224 11.11 8.50 10.20
C THR A 224 11.01 9.93 9.69
N MET A 225 10.14 10.74 10.29
CA MET A 225 10.02 12.16 9.97
C MET A 225 11.30 12.93 10.30
N LEU A 226 11.85 12.72 11.49
CA LEU A 226 13.09 13.39 11.93
C LEU A 226 14.26 13.03 11.01
N HIS A 227 14.38 11.76 10.63
CA HIS A 227 15.41 11.34 9.68
C HIS A 227 15.21 11.96 8.29
N LEU A 228 13.98 12.02 7.78
CA LEU A 228 13.70 12.68 6.51
C LEU A 228 14.05 14.17 6.57
N PHE A 229 13.63 14.86 7.62
CA PHE A 229 13.90 16.28 7.82
C PHE A 229 15.40 16.55 7.84
N TRP A 230 16.16 15.73 8.59
CA TRP A 230 17.62 15.79 8.61
C TRP A 230 18.24 15.60 7.22
N VAL A 231 17.78 14.60 6.47
CA VAL A 231 18.24 14.34 5.09
C VAL A 231 17.95 15.54 4.18
N ASN A 232 16.74 16.09 4.24
CA ASN A 232 16.34 17.20 3.38
C ASN A 232 17.11 18.48 3.72
N VAL A 233 17.24 18.83 5.01
CA VAL A 233 18.03 19.99 5.45
C VAL A 233 19.49 19.84 5.03
N LYS A 234 20.08 18.66 5.23
CA LYS A 234 21.46 18.38 4.81
C LYS A 234 21.63 18.60 3.30
N LEU A 235 20.73 18.05 2.48
CA LEU A 235 20.80 18.17 1.02
C LEU A 235 20.59 19.62 0.56
N ILE A 236 19.70 20.38 1.21
CA ILE A 236 19.48 21.80 0.91
C ILE A 236 20.74 22.63 1.23
N LEU A 237 21.35 22.41 2.40
CA LEU A 237 22.59 23.09 2.78
C LEU A 237 23.75 22.73 1.85
N GLU A 238 23.88 21.44 1.47
CA GLU A 238 24.84 21.00 0.45
C GLU A 238 24.61 21.67 -0.91
N SER A 239 23.36 21.87 -1.34
CA SER A 239 23.10 22.55 -2.61
C SER A 239 23.37 24.04 -2.57
N LEU A 240 23.13 24.71 -1.43
CA LEU A 240 23.40 26.13 -1.26
C LEU A 240 24.91 26.43 -1.31
N SER A 241 25.74 25.58 -0.73
CA SER A 241 27.20 25.74 -0.81
C SER A 241 27.74 25.55 -2.23
N LEU A 242 27.07 24.74 -3.05
CA LEU A 242 27.40 24.57 -4.47
C LEU A 242 26.86 25.72 -5.34
N TYR A 243 25.88 26.49 -4.87
CA TYR A 243 25.19 27.53 -5.65
C TYR A 243 26.10 28.72 -6.03
N ASN A 244 27.10 29.03 -5.19
CA ASN A 244 28.06 30.11 -5.44
C ASN A 244 28.95 29.87 -6.69
N VAL A 245 28.80 28.73 -7.38
CA VAL A 245 29.66 28.31 -8.51
C VAL A 245 28.87 28.14 -9.83
N PHE A 246 27.53 28.29 -9.84
CA PHE A 246 26.72 27.89 -11.00
C PHE A 246 26.34 29.02 -11.98
N SER A 247 26.64 28.78 -13.26
CA SER A 247 26.17 29.58 -14.42
C SER A 247 24.65 29.52 -14.60
N THR A 248 24.06 30.59 -15.15
CA THR A 248 22.63 30.71 -15.53
C THR A 248 22.12 29.55 -16.39
N SER A 249 23.01 28.91 -17.17
CA SER A 249 22.71 27.72 -17.96
C SER A 249 22.36 26.49 -17.12
N VAL A 250 22.96 26.35 -15.94
CA VAL A 250 22.71 25.25 -14.98
C VAL A 250 21.37 25.45 -14.27
N ILE A 251 21.05 26.70 -13.91
CA ILE A 251 19.74 27.06 -13.32
C ILE A 251 18.61 26.73 -14.31
N ARG A 252 18.76 27.10 -15.58
CA ARG A 252 17.77 26.77 -16.63
C ARG A 252 17.58 25.26 -16.80
N LYS A 253 18.68 24.48 -16.75
CA LYS A 253 18.62 23.01 -16.77
C LYS A 253 17.90 22.45 -15.53
N ALA A 254 18.12 23.02 -14.34
CA ALA A 254 17.42 22.63 -13.12
C ALA A 254 15.91 22.88 -13.21
N ILE A 255 15.50 24.04 -13.73
CA ILE A 255 14.08 24.38 -13.95
C ILE A 255 13.41 23.40 -14.92
N LEU A 256 14.05 23.09 -16.05
CA LEU A 256 13.52 22.12 -17.02
C LEU A 256 13.36 20.71 -16.42
N LYS A 257 14.27 20.32 -15.52
CA LYS A 257 14.17 19.06 -14.77
C LYS A 257 12.99 19.08 -13.78
N VAL A 258 12.81 20.17 -13.04
CA VAL A 258 11.65 20.37 -12.15
C VAL A 258 10.35 20.26 -12.94
N TYR A 259 10.26 20.92 -14.09
CA TYR A 259 9.08 20.85 -14.95
C TYR A 259 8.77 19.42 -15.42
N SER A 260 9.78 18.69 -15.90
CA SER A 260 9.63 17.31 -16.37
C SER A 260 9.22 16.37 -15.23
N PHE A 261 9.78 16.59 -14.04
CA PHE A 261 9.43 15.88 -12.80
C PHE A 261 7.96 16.11 -12.44
N LEU A 262 7.53 17.37 -12.35
CA LEU A 262 6.17 17.72 -11.98
C LEU A 262 5.14 17.22 -12.99
N ARG A 263 5.41 17.35 -14.30
CA ARG A 263 4.51 16.87 -15.36
C ARG A 263 4.24 15.37 -15.26
N PHE A 264 5.28 14.56 -15.03
CA PHE A 264 5.12 13.11 -14.88
C PHE A 264 4.39 12.75 -13.57
N SER A 265 4.70 13.48 -12.49
CA SER A 265 4.04 13.29 -11.20
C SER A 265 2.53 13.53 -11.31
N MET A 266 2.12 14.63 -11.95
CA MET A 266 0.70 15.02 -12.09
C MET A 266 -0.16 14.00 -12.85
N LEU A 267 0.33 13.42 -13.96
CA LEU A 267 -0.43 12.43 -14.72
C LEU A 267 -0.63 11.12 -13.95
N THR A 268 0.42 10.68 -13.26
CA THR A 268 0.37 9.49 -12.38
C THR A 268 -0.57 9.74 -11.21
N TYR A 269 -0.50 10.94 -10.65
CA TYR A 269 -1.33 11.42 -9.55
C TYR A 269 -2.82 11.43 -9.91
N ILE A 270 -3.24 12.04 -11.02
CA ILE A 270 -4.66 12.14 -11.40
C ILE A 270 -5.30 10.75 -11.51
N SER A 271 -4.62 9.81 -12.19
CA SER A 271 -5.13 8.45 -12.35
C SER A 271 -5.26 7.71 -11.01
N GLY A 272 -4.25 7.85 -10.13
CA GLY A 272 -4.25 7.22 -8.82
C GLY A 272 -5.24 7.85 -7.85
N PHE A 273 -5.40 9.17 -7.88
CA PHE A 273 -6.31 9.93 -7.03
C PHE A 273 -7.75 9.51 -7.30
N LEU A 274 -8.17 9.51 -8.57
CA LEU A 274 -9.52 9.10 -8.95
C LEU A 274 -9.83 7.69 -8.47
N TYR A 275 -8.91 6.74 -8.64
CA TYR A 275 -9.09 5.37 -8.17
C TYR A 275 -9.20 5.30 -6.64
N LEU A 276 -8.26 5.91 -5.92
CA LEU A 276 -8.20 5.87 -4.46
C LEU A 276 -9.43 6.53 -3.83
N TYR A 277 -9.80 7.72 -4.32
CA TYR A 277 -10.93 8.48 -3.80
C TYR A 277 -12.24 7.74 -4.09
N THR A 278 -12.41 7.17 -5.28
CA THR A 278 -13.60 6.35 -5.62
C THR A 278 -13.78 5.19 -4.65
N VAL A 279 -12.71 4.45 -4.33
CA VAL A 279 -12.77 3.31 -3.39
C VAL A 279 -13.19 3.73 -1.99
N ARG A 280 -12.83 4.95 -1.57
CA ARG A 280 -13.04 5.44 -0.20
C ARG A 280 -14.26 6.33 -0.04
N TYR A 281 -14.85 6.78 -1.15
CA TYR A 281 -15.96 7.73 -1.18
C TYR A 281 -17.13 7.29 -0.30
N LEU A 282 -17.52 6.02 -0.35
CA LEU A 282 -18.64 5.50 0.43
C LEU A 282 -18.45 5.71 1.94
N VAL A 283 -17.24 5.50 2.46
CA VAL A 283 -16.97 5.62 3.91
C VAL A 283 -16.90 7.09 4.31
N ILE A 284 -16.29 7.93 3.48
CA ILE A 284 -16.26 9.39 3.69
C ILE A 284 -17.68 9.95 3.69
N TYR A 285 -18.52 9.50 2.76
CA TYR A 285 -19.93 9.92 2.67
C TYR A 285 -20.76 9.52 3.89
N MET A 286 -20.54 8.31 4.42
CA MET A 286 -21.27 7.81 5.61
C MET A 286 -20.75 8.38 6.94
N THR A 287 -19.61 9.08 6.93
CA THR A 287 -19.07 9.77 8.10
C THR A 287 -20.03 10.87 8.55
N GLY A 288 -20.37 10.90 9.84
CA GLY A 288 -21.39 11.80 10.39
C GLY A 288 -22.84 11.36 10.14
N LYS A 289 -23.08 10.36 9.28
CA LYS A 289 -24.44 9.87 8.95
C LYS A 289 -24.81 8.57 9.66
N SER A 290 -23.87 7.62 9.76
CA SER A 290 -24.13 6.34 10.43
C SER A 290 -22.84 5.73 11.01
N ASN A 291 -22.63 5.92 12.31
CA ASN A 291 -21.46 5.41 13.00
C ASN A 291 -21.40 3.88 13.01
N THR A 292 -22.55 3.20 13.09
CA THR A 292 -22.61 1.73 13.03
C THR A 292 -22.08 1.20 11.69
N VAL A 293 -22.55 1.77 10.57
CA VAL A 293 -22.11 1.38 9.22
C VAL A 293 -20.65 1.69 9.00
N VAL A 294 -20.18 2.87 9.43
CA VAL A 294 -18.78 3.28 9.29
C VAL A 294 -17.86 2.39 10.13
N ALA A 295 -18.24 2.03 11.35
CA ALA A 295 -17.46 1.12 12.20
C ALA A 295 -17.37 -0.29 11.59
N ASP A 296 -18.50 -0.83 11.10
CA ASP A 296 -18.56 -2.15 10.46
C ASP A 296 -17.74 -2.20 9.17
N LEU A 297 -17.87 -1.20 8.29
CA LEU A 297 -17.08 -1.09 7.06
C LEU A 297 -15.60 -0.84 7.35
N GLY A 298 -15.33 0.03 8.33
CA GLY A 298 -14.00 0.36 8.82
C GLY A 298 -13.21 -0.89 9.20
N TYR A 299 -13.81 -1.73 10.04
CA TYR A 299 -13.22 -3.00 10.46
C TYR A 299 -13.02 -3.95 9.28
N ALA A 300 -14.02 -4.11 8.42
CA ALA A 300 -13.95 -4.99 7.25
C ALA A 300 -12.82 -4.60 6.28
N MET A 301 -12.62 -3.30 6.06
CA MET A 301 -11.55 -2.79 5.18
C MET A 301 -10.13 -3.08 5.68
N THR A 302 -9.92 -3.24 7.00
CA THR A 302 -8.61 -3.58 7.56
C THR A 302 -8.03 -4.85 6.94
N PHE A 303 -8.86 -5.85 6.70
CA PHE A 303 -8.42 -7.16 6.19
C PHE A 303 -8.05 -7.15 4.70
N ILE A 304 -8.62 -6.23 3.92
CA ILE A 304 -8.33 -6.11 2.48
C ILE A 304 -6.87 -5.77 2.23
N GLY A 305 -6.27 -4.96 3.11
CA GLY A 305 -4.93 -4.43 2.86
C GLY A 305 -3.88 -5.54 2.69
N ILE A 306 -4.00 -6.65 3.40
CA ILE A 306 -3.06 -7.78 3.28
C ILE A 306 -3.02 -8.27 1.83
N ILE A 307 -4.19 -8.44 1.22
CA ILE A 307 -4.32 -8.85 -0.19
C ILE A 307 -3.68 -7.80 -1.11
N LEU A 308 -3.86 -6.51 -0.82
CA LEU A 308 -3.29 -5.42 -1.61
C LEU A 308 -1.75 -5.38 -1.57
N VAL A 309 -1.10 -5.77 -0.46
CA VAL A 309 0.37 -5.81 -0.36
C VAL A 309 0.95 -6.88 -1.29
N PHE A 310 0.35 -8.08 -1.27
CA PHE A 310 0.74 -9.14 -2.20
C PHE A 310 0.49 -8.74 -3.65
N TYR A 311 -0.66 -8.13 -3.92
CA TYR A 311 -1.01 -7.66 -5.27
C TYR A 311 -0.07 -6.57 -5.78
N THR A 312 0.18 -5.52 -5.01
CA THR A 312 1.07 -4.40 -5.39
C THR A 312 2.50 -4.87 -5.62
N THR A 313 2.96 -5.82 -4.81
CA THR A 313 4.25 -6.50 -4.99
C THR A 313 4.30 -7.25 -6.31
N PHE A 314 3.31 -8.10 -6.58
CA PHE A 314 3.24 -8.89 -7.81
C PHE A 314 3.11 -8.01 -9.05
N ARG A 315 2.28 -6.97 -8.98
CA ARG A 315 2.12 -5.94 -10.00
C ARG A 315 3.44 -5.24 -10.31
N SER A 316 4.17 -4.79 -9.31
CA SER A 316 5.47 -4.12 -9.49
C SER A 316 6.49 -5.05 -10.16
N TYR A 317 6.53 -6.32 -9.75
CA TYR A 317 7.36 -7.35 -10.37
C TYR A 317 7.00 -7.57 -11.85
N LEU A 318 5.72 -7.69 -12.17
CA LEU A 318 5.24 -7.91 -13.54
C LEU A 318 5.53 -6.72 -14.45
N ILE A 319 5.32 -5.48 -13.98
CA ILE A 319 5.67 -4.26 -14.73
C ILE A 319 7.16 -4.25 -15.10
N ALA A 320 8.03 -4.71 -14.20
CA ALA A 320 9.47 -4.78 -14.46
C ALA A 320 9.90 -5.88 -15.45
N ARG A 321 9.03 -6.87 -15.75
CA ARG A 321 9.35 -8.04 -16.59
C ARG A 321 8.62 -8.05 -17.93
N LEU A 322 7.44 -7.45 -18.01
CA LEU A 322 6.62 -7.40 -19.21
C LEU A 322 7.07 -6.24 -20.10
N SER A 323 7.71 -6.59 -21.23
CA SER A 323 8.17 -5.65 -22.25
C SER A 323 7.49 -5.95 -23.58
N ILE A 324 7.07 -4.90 -24.31
CA ILE A 324 6.46 -4.99 -25.65
C ILE A 324 7.31 -5.87 -26.59
N ASN A 325 8.64 -5.80 -26.44
CA ASN A 325 9.60 -6.51 -27.28
C ASN A 325 9.57 -8.05 -27.10
N LYS A 326 8.81 -8.56 -26.13
CA LYS A 326 8.67 -10.01 -25.86
C LYS A 326 7.22 -10.47 -26.08
N SER A 327 6.68 -10.19 -27.26
CA SER A 327 5.27 -10.48 -27.62
C SER A 327 4.87 -11.96 -27.41
N GLY A 328 5.75 -12.93 -27.70
CA GLY A 328 5.52 -14.35 -27.44
C GLY A 328 5.36 -14.68 -25.95
N PHE A 329 6.19 -14.07 -25.10
CA PHE A 329 6.09 -14.21 -23.64
C PHE A 329 4.78 -13.60 -23.11
N ILE A 330 4.37 -12.44 -23.65
CA ILE A 330 3.10 -11.79 -23.31
C ILE A 330 1.90 -12.69 -23.68
N ARG A 331 1.93 -13.35 -24.85
CA ARG A 331 0.86 -14.28 -25.26
C ARG A 331 0.78 -15.49 -24.33
N ALA A 332 1.91 -16.11 -24.03
CA ALA A 332 1.97 -17.24 -23.09
C ALA A 332 1.45 -16.84 -21.70
N TYR A 333 1.85 -15.67 -21.21
CA TYR A 333 1.35 -15.09 -19.97
C TYR A 333 -0.17 -14.92 -19.96
N ILE A 334 -0.74 -14.28 -21.00
CA ILE A 334 -2.19 -14.08 -21.12
C ILE A 334 -2.94 -15.42 -21.21
N SER A 335 -2.42 -16.36 -22.00
CA SER A 335 -3.02 -17.69 -22.18
C SER A 335 -3.07 -18.45 -20.86
N ASN A 336 -1.96 -18.47 -20.11
CA ASN A 336 -1.88 -19.15 -18.83
C ASN A 336 -2.89 -18.57 -17.82
N ILE A 337 -2.98 -17.25 -17.69
CA ILE A 337 -3.95 -16.63 -16.75
C ILE A 337 -5.40 -16.92 -17.17
N LYS A 338 -5.71 -16.91 -18.47
CA LYS A 338 -7.05 -17.26 -18.96
C LYS A 338 -7.40 -18.72 -18.70
N SER A 339 -6.45 -19.64 -18.89
CA SER A 339 -6.68 -21.07 -18.67
C SER A 339 -7.06 -21.39 -17.22
N MET A 340 -6.53 -20.60 -16.27
CA MET A 340 -6.79 -20.78 -14.84
C MET A 340 -8.07 -20.06 -14.36
N TYR A 341 -8.87 -19.42 -15.23
CA TYR A 341 -10.02 -18.59 -14.85
C TYR A 341 -10.99 -19.30 -13.90
N LYS A 342 -11.42 -20.53 -14.23
CA LYS A 342 -12.39 -21.28 -13.41
C LYS A 342 -11.83 -21.62 -12.02
N GLN A 343 -10.55 -22.02 -11.98
CA GLN A 343 -9.85 -22.35 -10.73
C GLN A 343 -9.67 -21.10 -9.87
N PHE A 344 -9.31 -19.97 -10.48
CA PHE A 344 -9.25 -18.67 -9.81
C PHE A 344 -10.62 -18.29 -9.25
N LEU A 345 -11.69 -18.34 -10.03
CA LEU A 345 -13.02 -17.92 -9.57
C LEU A 345 -13.50 -18.78 -8.39
N LEU A 346 -13.30 -20.09 -8.44
CA LEU A 346 -13.60 -20.98 -7.32
C LEU A 346 -12.76 -20.61 -6.08
N LEU A 347 -11.45 -20.45 -6.23
CA LEU A 347 -10.54 -20.07 -5.15
C LEU A 347 -10.93 -18.74 -4.52
N ILE A 348 -11.35 -17.76 -5.33
CA ILE A 348 -11.78 -16.45 -4.89
C ILE A 348 -13.02 -16.58 -4.00
N VAL A 349 -14.05 -17.30 -4.45
CA VAL A 349 -15.29 -17.46 -3.68
C VAL A 349 -15.01 -18.20 -2.36
N LEU A 350 -14.28 -19.32 -2.42
CA LEU A 350 -13.91 -20.08 -1.23
C LEU A 350 -13.08 -19.25 -0.24
N SER A 351 -12.09 -18.49 -0.74
CA SER A 351 -11.27 -17.63 0.11
C SER A 351 -12.08 -16.50 0.73
N SER A 352 -13.01 -15.89 -0.01
CA SER A 352 -13.89 -14.85 0.54
C SER A 352 -14.81 -15.41 1.62
N VAL A 353 -15.40 -16.59 1.42
CA VAL A 353 -16.23 -17.25 2.46
C VAL A 353 -15.37 -17.57 3.69
N PHE A 354 -14.21 -18.20 3.51
CA PHE A 354 -13.32 -18.57 4.60
C PHE A 354 -12.84 -17.36 5.40
N LEU A 355 -12.37 -16.30 4.73
CA LEU A 355 -11.89 -15.10 5.40
C LEU A 355 -13.02 -14.35 6.10
N SER A 356 -14.22 -14.27 5.51
CA SER A 356 -15.37 -13.68 6.19
C SER A 356 -15.81 -14.49 7.41
N TYR A 357 -15.74 -15.81 7.34
CA TYR A 357 -15.98 -16.66 8.50
C TYR A 357 -14.93 -16.41 9.60
N ALA A 358 -13.65 -16.26 9.24
CA ALA A 358 -12.62 -15.87 10.20
C ALA A 358 -12.93 -14.50 10.83
N VAL A 359 -13.38 -13.51 10.06
CA VAL A 359 -13.82 -12.20 10.58
C VAL A 359 -14.99 -12.36 11.55
N TYR A 360 -15.97 -13.22 11.25
CA TYR A 360 -17.09 -13.49 12.16
C TYR A 360 -16.62 -14.00 13.53
N LEU A 361 -15.62 -14.90 13.55
CA LEU A 361 -15.09 -15.46 14.79
C LEU A 361 -14.30 -14.46 15.63
N ILE A 362 -13.64 -13.48 15.00
CA ILE A 362 -12.73 -12.57 15.69
C ILE A 362 -13.33 -11.18 15.93
N LYS A 363 -14.33 -10.72 15.17
CA LYS A 363 -14.82 -9.34 15.29
C LYS A 363 -15.25 -8.99 16.73
N PRO A 364 -15.02 -7.74 17.19
CA PRO A 364 -15.57 -7.27 18.45
C PRO A 364 -17.09 -7.46 18.56
N ALA A 365 -17.57 -7.71 19.78
CA ALA A 365 -18.98 -8.05 20.05
C ALA A 365 -19.96 -6.91 19.71
N TYR A 366 -19.53 -5.65 19.84
CA TYR A 366 -20.38 -4.48 19.54
C TYR A 366 -20.59 -4.24 18.04
N LEU A 367 -19.76 -4.82 17.17
CA LEU A 367 -19.91 -4.71 15.72
C LEU A 367 -21.05 -5.62 15.25
N SER A 368 -21.78 -5.21 14.21
CA SER A 368 -22.96 -5.95 13.78
C SER A 368 -22.61 -7.17 12.93
N PHE A 369 -23.62 -7.93 12.47
CA PHE A 369 -23.40 -8.97 11.48
C PHE A 369 -23.04 -8.38 10.09
N ASN A 370 -23.37 -7.11 9.83
CA ASN A 370 -23.04 -6.44 8.57
C ASN A 370 -21.54 -6.39 8.33
N THR A 371 -20.69 -6.34 9.36
CA THR A 371 -19.24 -6.44 9.24
C THR A 371 -18.80 -7.66 8.43
N VAL A 372 -19.45 -8.80 8.64
CA VAL A 372 -19.14 -10.07 7.97
C VAL A 372 -19.57 -10.02 6.51
N ILE A 373 -20.75 -9.48 6.24
CA ILE A 373 -21.30 -9.29 4.89
C ILE A 373 -20.41 -8.33 4.11
N PHE A 374 -20.05 -7.19 4.69
CA PHE A 374 -19.13 -6.22 4.09
C PHE A 374 -17.77 -6.86 3.81
N SER A 375 -17.22 -7.61 4.76
CA SER A 375 -15.96 -8.34 4.56
C SER A 375 -16.06 -9.29 3.37
N PHE A 376 -17.17 -10.01 3.22
CA PHE A 376 -17.38 -10.93 2.09
C PHE A 376 -17.38 -10.19 0.75
N ILE A 377 -18.18 -9.11 0.66
CA ILE A 377 -18.27 -8.26 -0.54
C ILE A 377 -16.89 -7.71 -0.90
N LEU A 378 -16.15 -7.22 0.10
CA LEU A 378 -14.86 -6.58 -0.06
C LEU A 378 -13.75 -7.58 -0.44
N PHE A 379 -13.72 -8.77 0.16
CA PHE A 379 -12.79 -9.83 -0.25
C PHE A 379 -13.07 -10.28 -1.68
N LEU A 380 -14.34 -10.53 -2.01
CA LEU A 380 -14.75 -10.95 -3.35
C LEU A 380 -14.36 -9.90 -4.40
N SER A 381 -14.69 -8.63 -4.16
CA SER A 381 -14.37 -7.55 -5.09
C SER A 381 -12.86 -7.35 -5.23
N THR A 382 -12.11 -7.40 -4.12
CA THR A 382 -10.66 -7.24 -4.13
C THR A 382 -9.98 -8.37 -4.89
N PHE A 383 -10.33 -9.62 -4.62
CA PHE A 383 -9.73 -10.76 -5.32
C PHE A 383 -10.05 -10.76 -6.82
N LEU A 384 -11.28 -10.39 -7.20
CA LEU A 384 -11.63 -10.20 -8.62
C LEU A 384 -10.79 -9.08 -9.26
N ASN A 385 -10.63 -7.95 -8.57
CA ASN A 385 -9.76 -6.87 -9.03
C ASN A 385 -8.29 -7.27 -9.13
N VAL A 386 -7.79 -8.13 -8.23
CA VAL A 386 -6.43 -8.68 -8.31
C VAL A 386 -6.27 -9.54 -9.56
N TYR A 387 -7.23 -10.43 -9.82
CA TYR A 387 -7.22 -11.28 -11.02
C TYR A 387 -7.28 -10.44 -12.30
N LEU A 388 -8.21 -9.48 -12.39
CA LEU A 388 -8.32 -8.57 -13.52
C LEU A 388 -7.09 -7.67 -13.66
N GLY A 389 -6.51 -7.28 -12.54
CA GLY A 389 -5.27 -6.53 -12.39
C GLY A 389 -4.08 -7.18 -13.10
N LEU A 390 -4.03 -8.50 -13.17
CA LEU A 390 -3.01 -9.22 -13.93
C LEU A 390 -3.03 -8.86 -15.42
N PHE A 391 -4.20 -8.61 -15.99
CA PHE A 391 -4.32 -8.14 -17.36
C PHE A 391 -4.06 -6.64 -17.47
N THR A 392 -4.63 -5.83 -16.59
CA THR A 392 -4.53 -4.36 -16.68
C THR A 392 -3.12 -3.85 -16.37
N VAL A 393 -2.25 -4.64 -15.72
CA VAL A 393 -0.81 -4.36 -15.63
C VAL A 393 -0.15 -4.13 -16.99
N LEU A 394 -0.60 -4.82 -18.04
CA LEU A 394 -0.10 -4.62 -19.40
C LEU A 394 -0.41 -3.21 -19.95
N SER A 395 -1.29 -2.44 -19.31
CA SER A 395 -1.54 -1.04 -19.69
C SER A 395 -0.30 -0.18 -19.54
N LYS A 396 0.52 -0.47 -18.53
CA LYS A 396 1.79 0.23 -18.30
C LYS A 396 2.83 -0.20 -19.33
N THR A 397 2.75 -1.44 -19.81
CA THR A 397 3.60 -1.95 -20.89
C THR A 397 3.24 -1.31 -22.24
N TYR A 398 1.95 -1.13 -22.56
CA TYR A 398 1.46 -0.62 -23.86
C TYR A 398 1.01 0.86 -23.84
N ASP A 399 1.32 1.60 -22.78
CA ASP A 399 0.97 3.02 -22.56
C ASP A 399 -0.51 3.40 -22.77
N TYR A 400 -1.43 2.62 -22.18
CA TYR A 400 -2.88 2.93 -22.20
C TYR A 400 -3.35 3.80 -21.03
N ASN A 401 -2.47 4.65 -20.48
CA ASN A 401 -2.76 5.48 -19.29
C ASN A 401 -3.96 6.42 -19.47
N LYS A 402 -4.21 6.92 -20.68
CA LYS A 402 -5.40 7.76 -20.97
C LYS A 402 -6.72 6.99 -20.83
N LEU A 403 -6.73 5.72 -21.23
CA LEU A 403 -7.91 4.85 -21.08
C LEU A 403 -8.17 4.55 -19.60
N GLU A 404 -7.11 4.38 -18.80
CA GLU A 404 -7.20 4.20 -17.34
C GLU A 404 -7.90 5.39 -16.67
N VAL A 405 -7.48 6.62 -17.02
CA VAL A 405 -8.09 7.84 -16.49
C VAL A 405 -9.57 7.92 -16.85
N LEU A 406 -9.92 7.70 -18.13
CA LEU A 406 -11.31 7.74 -18.58
C LEU A 406 -12.19 6.76 -17.82
N LEU A 407 -11.74 5.50 -17.67
CA LEU A 407 -12.50 4.49 -16.96
C LEU A 407 -12.61 4.80 -15.46
N ASN A 408 -11.58 5.39 -14.85
CA ASN A 408 -11.65 5.81 -13.45
C ASN A 408 -12.63 6.98 -13.22
N ILE A 409 -12.73 7.93 -14.16
CA ILE A 409 -13.75 8.99 -14.12
C ILE A 409 -15.16 8.37 -14.16
N ILE A 410 -15.39 7.44 -15.09
CA ILE A 410 -16.68 6.76 -15.22
C ILE A 410 -17.04 6.00 -13.94
N ARG A 411 -16.09 5.23 -13.37
CA ARG A 411 -16.28 4.53 -12.08
C ARG A 411 -16.66 5.50 -10.97
N PHE A 412 -15.95 6.63 -10.87
CA PHE A 412 -16.22 7.64 -9.85
C PHE A 412 -17.66 8.15 -9.94
N LEU A 413 -18.12 8.54 -11.13
CA LEU A 413 -19.48 9.06 -11.33
C LEU A 413 -20.54 8.04 -10.90
N PHE A 414 -20.38 6.77 -11.26
CA PHE A 414 -21.32 5.72 -10.85
C PHE A 414 -21.30 5.47 -9.34
N VAL A 415 -20.13 5.46 -8.70
CA VAL A 415 -20.01 5.28 -7.25
C VAL A 415 -20.64 6.44 -6.50
N VAL A 416 -20.45 7.69 -6.96
CA VAL A 416 -21.12 8.86 -6.40
C VAL A 416 -22.64 8.72 -6.53
N LEU A 417 -23.14 8.36 -7.70
CA LEU A 417 -24.58 8.18 -7.95
C LEU A 417 -25.19 7.11 -7.03
N ILE A 418 -24.58 5.92 -6.96
CA ILE A 418 -25.07 4.81 -6.13
C ILE A 418 -25.02 5.18 -4.65
N THR A 419 -23.93 5.80 -4.22
CA THR A 419 -23.75 6.18 -2.82
C THR A 419 -24.83 7.15 -2.36
N ASN A 420 -25.09 8.21 -3.13
CA ASN A 420 -26.09 9.22 -2.78
C ASN A 420 -27.53 8.71 -2.85
N LEU A 421 -27.84 7.82 -3.80
CA LEU A 421 -29.23 7.37 -4.01
C LEU A 421 -29.64 6.18 -3.12
N LEU A 422 -28.69 5.34 -2.71
CA LEU A 422 -29.02 3.99 -2.24
C LEU A 422 -28.37 3.59 -0.91
N VAL A 423 -27.22 4.16 -0.53
CA VAL A 423 -26.47 3.65 0.64
C VAL A 423 -27.18 3.96 1.96
N GLU A 424 -27.86 5.11 2.10
CA GLU A 424 -28.57 5.45 3.34
C GLU A 424 -29.78 4.54 3.62
N SER A 425 -30.52 4.19 2.58
CA SER A 425 -31.73 3.34 2.67
C SER A 425 -31.42 1.84 2.62
N HIS A 426 -30.40 1.43 1.86
CA HIS A 426 -30.07 0.04 1.60
C HIS A 426 -28.55 -0.19 1.62
N VAL A 427 -27.93 -0.02 2.79
CA VAL A 427 -26.47 -0.05 2.98
C VAL A 427 -25.80 -1.27 2.35
N ILE A 428 -26.30 -2.49 2.59
CA ILE A 428 -25.69 -3.73 2.06
C ILE A 428 -25.70 -3.72 0.53
N LEU A 429 -26.85 -3.39 -0.08
CA LEU A 429 -27.00 -3.34 -1.52
C LEU A 429 -26.12 -2.23 -2.11
N GLY A 430 -26.03 -1.06 -1.44
CA GLY A 430 -25.18 0.04 -1.86
C GLY A 430 -23.70 -0.33 -1.86
N VAL A 431 -23.22 -0.97 -0.78
CA VAL A 431 -21.84 -1.47 -0.68
C VAL A 431 -21.56 -2.52 -1.76
N ALA A 432 -22.50 -3.44 -2.01
CA ALA A 432 -22.37 -4.45 -3.06
C ALA A 432 -22.28 -3.82 -4.46
N LEU A 433 -23.17 -2.88 -4.78
CA LEU A 433 -23.21 -2.21 -6.09
C LEU A 433 -21.97 -1.34 -6.32
N VAL A 434 -21.51 -0.57 -5.32
CA VAL A 434 -20.26 0.21 -5.41
C VAL A 434 -19.08 -0.70 -5.73
N ASN A 435 -18.96 -1.83 -5.03
CA ASN A 435 -17.90 -2.81 -5.29
C ASN A 435 -18.05 -3.50 -6.65
N ALA A 436 -19.28 -3.78 -7.09
CA ALA A 436 -19.56 -4.34 -8.41
C ALA A 436 -19.14 -3.37 -9.53
N VAL A 437 -19.39 -2.06 -9.38
CA VAL A 437 -18.94 -1.02 -10.33
C VAL A 437 -17.42 -0.99 -10.43
N MET A 438 -16.71 -1.12 -9.30
CA MET A 438 -15.25 -1.19 -9.29
C MET A 438 -14.74 -2.38 -10.10
N VAL A 439 -15.30 -3.57 -9.86
CA VAL A 439 -14.94 -4.81 -10.59
C VAL A 439 -15.32 -4.72 -12.06
N LEU A 440 -16.51 -4.23 -12.38
CA LEU A 440 -17.00 -4.07 -13.75
C LEU A 440 -16.10 -3.11 -14.53
N GLY A 441 -15.72 -2.00 -13.92
CA GLY A 441 -14.79 -1.06 -14.52
C GLY A 441 -13.44 -1.69 -14.82
N GLU A 442 -12.91 -2.54 -13.93
CA GLU A 442 -11.63 -3.24 -14.13
C GLU A 442 -11.76 -4.32 -15.21
N TYR A 443 -12.90 -5.00 -15.26
CA TYR A 443 -13.22 -5.99 -16.28
C TYR A 443 -13.30 -5.35 -17.67
N LEU A 444 -14.02 -4.23 -17.80
CA LEU A 444 -14.09 -3.47 -19.05
C LEU A 444 -12.70 -3.01 -19.49
N TYR A 445 -11.88 -2.54 -18.55
CA TYR A 445 -10.52 -2.13 -18.85
C TYR A 445 -9.68 -3.30 -19.40
N ALA A 446 -9.65 -4.42 -18.69
CA ALA A 446 -8.95 -5.64 -19.10
C ALA A 446 -9.43 -6.13 -20.48
N LYS A 447 -10.74 -6.10 -20.73
CA LYS A 447 -11.33 -6.53 -22.01
C LYS A 447 -10.91 -5.65 -23.17
N ILE A 448 -10.99 -4.32 -23.02
CA ILE A 448 -10.57 -3.36 -24.06
C ILE A 448 -9.09 -3.52 -24.33
N LEU A 449 -8.29 -3.63 -23.28
CA LEU A 449 -6.85 -3.77 -23.37
C LEU A 449 -6.44 -5.07 -24.08
N LEU A 450 -7.03 -6.20 -23.71
CA LEU A 450 -6.75 -7.48 -24.38
C LEU A 450 -7.11 -7.43 -25.86
N ARG A 451 -8.27 -6.86 -26.23
CA ARG A 451 -8.65 -6.68 -27.64
C ARG A 451 -7.62 -5.88 -28.42
N ARG A 452 -7.13 -4.77 -27.85
CA ARG A 452 -6.11 -3.94 -28.49
C ARG A 452 -4.76 -4.66 -28.62
N ILE A 453 -4.35 -5.41 -27.60
CA ILE A 453 -3.10 -6.18 -27.67
C ILE A 453 -3.17 -7.25 -28.76
N TYR A 454 -4.28 -7.99 -28.86
CA TYR A 454 -4.45 -8.96 -29.94
C TYR A 454 -4.45 -8.31 -31.32
N TYR A 455 -5.05 -7.12 -31.47
CA TYR A 455 -5.03 -6.36 -32.72
C TYR A 455 -3.60 -5.91 -33.09
N VAL A 456 -2.86 -5.30 -32.17
CA VAL A 456 -1.47 -4.87 -32.38
C VAL A 456 -0.56 -6.05 -32.70
N GLN A 457 -0.80 -7.22 -32.10
CA GLN A 457 -0.01 -8.43 -32.36
C GLN A 457 -0.40 -9.17 -33.65
N ALA A 458 -1.50 -8.78 -34.31
CA ALA A 458 -1.96 -9.34 -35.58
C ALA A 458 -1.51 -8.51 -36.80
N GLN A 459 -0.95 -7.31 -36.59
CA GLN A 459 -0.38 -6.51 -37.68
C GLN A 459 1.04 -7.00 -38.02
N PRO A 460 1.39 -7.13 -39.32
CA PRO A 460 2.75 -7.47 -39.74
C PRO A 460 3.74 -6.38 -39.30
N VAL A 461 4.96 -6.80 -38.98
CA VAL A 461 6.02 -5.98 -38.34
C VAL A 461 6.44 -4.75 -39.19
N GLU A 462 6.02 -4.66 -40.44
CA GLU A 462 6.42 -3.60 -41.39
C GLU A 462 5.63 -2.29 -41.26
N THR A 463 4.62 -2.19 -40.39
CA THR A 463 3.77 -0.97 -40.27
C THR A 463 3.77 -0.30 -38.89
N LEU A 464 4.76 -0.56 -38.03
CA LEU A 464 4.91 0.10 -36.72
C LEU A 464 6.07 1.10 -36.67
#